data_AF-A0A1M5E2I9-F1
#
_entry.id   AF-A0A1M5E2I9-F1
#
_cell.length_a   1.000
_cell.length_b   1.000
_cell.length_c   1.000
_cell.angle_alpha   90.00
_cell.angle_beta   90.00
_cell.angle_gamma   90.00
#
_symmetry.space_group_name_H-M   'P 1'
#
loop_
_entity.id
_entity.type
_entity.pdbx_description
1 polymer ?
#
loop_
_entity_poly.entity_id
_entity_poly.type
_entity_poly.pdbx_seq_one_letter_code
_entity_poly.pdbx_strand_id
1 'polypeptide(L)'
;MQRFDHPSVPIDPYPSAGTQVAELRYDSALVLIRLKDAPRLRTGEDADYLTGRPYLVSWRSRDGEWVQIVVPAGLIIDLTSVPPALRFVIGRVGPWLEAAIVHDYLYIAWQDVPGRGPRPADRAFADAIMLAAMRAADVRPWMATVIYWAVRIFGGGTFGRVKPDRYVDLSDPEIAAQMAFMQPRV
;
A
#
# COMPACT_ATOMS: atom_id res chain seq x y z
N MET A 1 -19.56 -6.10 6.35
CA MET A 1 -18.22 -5.48 6.40
C MET A 1 -18.35 -4.00 6.15
N GLN A 2 -18.32 -3.20 7.20
CA GLN A 2 -18.32 -1.74 7.06
C GLN A 2 -16.96 -1.27 6.54
N ARG A 3 -16.97 -0.41 5.53
CA ARG A 3 -15.77 0.22 4.95
C ARG A 3 -15.72 1.68 5.39
N PHE A 4 -14.52 2.17 5.63
CA PHE A 4 -14.24 3.52 6.10
C PHE A 4 -13.34 4.24 5.11
N ASP A 5 -13.47 5.56 5.07
CA ASP A 5 -12.61 6.42 4.28
C ASP A 5 -11.33 6.80 5.04
N HIS A 6 -11.31 6.87 6.37
CA HIS A 6 -10.12 7.28 7.13
C HIS A 6 -9.55 6.15 8.01
N PRO A 7 -8.24 6.18 8.33
CA PRO A 7 -7.66 5.32 9.34
C PRO A 7 -8.06 5.79 10.74
N SER A 8 -7.94 4.91 11.74
CA SER A 8 -8.22 5.25 13.15
C SER A 8 -7.32 6.37 13.69
N VAL A 9 -6.09 6.49 13.17
CA VAL A 9 -5.15 7.57 13.49
C VAL A 9 -4.51 8.09 12.19
N PRO A 10 -5.00 9.21 11.63
CA PRO A 10 -4.41 9.80 10.43
C PRO A 10 -3.07 10.45 10.75
N ILE A 11 -2.04 10.08 9.98
CA ILE A 11 -0.68 10.65 10.04
C ILE A 11 -0.34 11.08 8.63
N ASP A 12 0.21 12.29 8.45
CA ASP A 12 0.74 12.74 7.17
C ASP A 12 2.09 12.05 6.90
N PRO A 13 2.18 11.13 5.92
CA PRO A 13 3.41 10.38 5.68
C PRO A 13 4.38 11.12 4.74
N TYR A 14 3.98 12.26 4.17
CA TYR A 14 4.75 12.89 3.10
C TYR A 14 5.72 13.94 3.63
N PRO A 15 6.97 13.96 3.14
CA PRO A 15 7.93 14.99 3.51
C PRO A 15 7.66 16.31 2.78
N SER A 16 8.50 17.31 3.07
CA SER A 16 8.58 18.54 2.28
C SER A 16 8.86 18.23 0.81
N ALA A 17 8.25 19.01 -0.09
CA ALA A 17 8.40 18.84 -1.53
C ALA A 17 9.88 18.89 -1.96
N GLY A 18 10.28 17.98 -2.85
CA GLY A 18 11.66 17.91 -3.34
C GLY A 18 12.61 17.06 -2.47
N THR A 19 12.15 16.53 -1.34
CA THR A 19 12.96 15.62 -0.52
C THR A 19 13.32 14.35 -1.30
N GLN A 20 14.61 14.02 -1.36
CA GLN A 20 15.10 12.82 -2.04
C GLN A 20 15.21 11.66 -1.06
N VAL A 21 14.60 10.54 -1.41
CA VAL A 21 14.74 9.26 -0.70
C VAL A 21 16.09 8.65 -1.07
N ALA A 22 16.96 8.41 -0.09
CA ALA A 22 18.25 7.77 -0.29
C ALA A 22 18.20 6.29 0.07
N GLU A 23 17.62 5.97 1.22
CA GLU A 23 17.59 4.62 1.77
C GLU A 23 16.22 4.30 2.37
N LEU A 24 15.91 3.01 2.41
CA LEU A 24 14.72 2.45 3.03
C LEU A 24 15.06 1.14 3.72
N ARG A 25 14.36 0.85 4.83
CA ARG A 25 14.38 -0.45 5.50
C ARG A 25 12.98 -0.85 5.94
N TYR A 26 12.76 -2.16 6.05
CA TYR A 26 11.54 -2.73 6.60
C TYR A 26 11.69 -2.90 8.11
N ASP A 27 10.81 -2.28 8.90
CA ASP A 27 10.89 -2.34 10.38
C ASP A 27 9.99 -3.43 10.96
N SER A 28 9.08 -4.01 10.17
CA SER A 28 8.13 -5.03 10.61
C SER A 28 7.83 -6.04 9.51
N ALA A 29 7.37 -7.23 9.89
CA ALA A 29 6.83 -8.18 8.92
C ALA A 29 5.46 -7.74 8.43
N LEU A 30 5.23 -7.85 7.12
CA LEU A 30 3.94 -7.67 6.48
C LEU A 30 2.99 -8.81 6.88
N VAL A 31 1.78 -8.45 7.30
CA VAL A 31 0.70 -9.42 7.54
C VAL A 31 -0.46 -9.05 6.64
N LEU A 32 -0.82 -9.96 5.74
CA LEU A 32 -1.97 -9.82 4.86
C LEU A 32 -3.08 -10.78 5.29
N ILE A 33 -4.30 -10.27 5.30
CA ILE A 33 -5.51 -11.07 5.52
C ILE A 33 -6.28 -11.09 4.21
N ARG A 34 -6.63 -12.30 3.77
CA ARG A 34 -7.63 -12.51 2.73
C ARG A 34 -8.83 -13.16 3.37
N LEU A 35 -9.95 -12.44 3.44
CA LEU A 35 -11.14 -12.95 4.13
C LEU A 35 -11.76 -14.13 3.41
N LYS A 36 -12.42 -15.02 4.17
CA LYS A 36 -13.07 -16.23 3.65
C LYS A 36 -14.05 -15.94 2.51
N ASP A 37 -14.88 -14.91 2.66
CA ASP A 37 -15.86 -14.54 1.65
C ASP A 37 -15.33 -13.50 0.64
N ALA A 38 -14.04 -13.10 0.73
CA ALA A 38 -13.43 -12.13 -0.19
C ALA A 38 -13.57 -12.51 -1.68
N PRO A 39 -13.49 -13.79 -2.10
CA PRO A 39 -13.76 -14.17 -3.50
C PRO A 39 -15.20 -13.89 -3.96
N ARG A 40 -16.16 -13.90 -3.04
CA ARG A 40 -17.59 -13.66 -3.30
C ARG A 40 -17.96 -12.19 -3.21
N LEU A 41 -17.22 -11.43 -2.40
CA LEU A 41 -17.44 -10.01 -2.12
C LEU A 41 -16.62 -9.08 -3.01
N ARG A 42 -15.97 -9.60 -4.05
CA ARG A 42 -15.14 -8.80 -4.96
C ARG A 42 -15.96 -7.70 -5.65
N THR A 43 -15.54 -6.46 -5.49
CA THR A 43 -16.06 -5.31 -6.25
C THR A 43 -15.29 -5.08 -7.55
N GLY A 44 -14.24 -5.88 -7.81
CA GLY A 44 -13.36 -5.80 -8.99
C GLY A 44 -12.95 -7.18 -9.53
N GLU A 45 -11.84 -7.21 -10.27
CA GLU A 45 -11.35 -8.42 -10.95
C GLU A 45 -10.89 -9.49 -9.94
N ASP A 46 -10.24 -9.09 -8.85
CA ASP A 46 -9.77 -9.97 -7.76
C ASP A 46 -10.44 -9.67 -6.40
N ALA A 47 -10.16 -10.54 -5.43
CA ALA A 47 -10.52 -10.38 -4.04
C ALA A 47 -9.59 -9.38 -3.32
N ASP A 48 -10.17 -8.53 -2.49
CA ASP A 48 -9.44 -7.55 -1.68
C ASP A 48 -8.54 -8.23 -0.64
N TYR A 49 -7.35 -7.67 -0.42
CA TYR A 49 -6.47 -8.00 0.70
C TYR A 49 -6.50 -6.89 1.73
N LEU A 50 -6.35 -7.26 2.99
CA LEU A 50 -6.31 -6.32 4.11
C LEU A 50 -4.93 -6.38 4.78
N THR A 51 -4.39 -5.24 5.20
CA THR A 51 -3.29 -5.25 6.17
C THR A 51 -3.82 -5.73 7.51
N GLY A 52 -3.24 -6.81 8.07
CA GLY A 52 -3.72 -7.39 9.32
C GLY A 52 -3.23 -6.68 10.57
N ARG A 53 -2.19 -5.86 10.44
CA ARG A 53 -1.60 -5.04 11.51
C ARG A 53 -0.89 -3.83 10.88
N PRO A 54 -0.49 -2.81 11.66
CA PRO A 54 0.31 -1.72 11.13
C PRO A 54 1.59 -2.25 10.48
N TYR A 55 1.85 -1.86 9.25
CA TYR A 55 3.04 -2.24 8.50
C TYR A 55 4.01 -1.06 8.43
N LEU A 56 5.19 -1.25 9.03
CA LEU A 56 6.16 -0.22 9.33
C LEU A 56 7.36 -0.31 8.40
N VAL A 57 7.68 0.82 7.75
CA VAL A 57 8.91 1.01 6.99
C VAL A 57 9.55 2.33 7.37
N SER A 58 10.88 2.38 7.44
CA SER A 58 11.62 3.62 7.68
C SER A 58 12.40 4.00 6.45
N TRP A 59 12.42 5.29 6.13
CA TRP A 59 13.23 5.85 5.05
C TRP A 59 14.05 7.03 5.56
N ARG A 60 15.09 7.40 4.82
CA ARG A 60 15.86 8.63 5.09
C ARG A 60 16.33 9.28 3.81
N SER A 61 16.57 10.58 3.87
CA SER A 61 17.40 11.29 2.89
C SER A 61 18.88 11.01 3.17
N ARG A 62 19.78 11.44 2.26
CA ARG A 62 21.21 11.13 2.33
C ARG A 62 21.84 11.50 3.69
N ASP A 63 21.47 12.67 4.21
CA ASP A 63 22.01 13.24 5.45
C ASP A 63 20.92 13.44 6.51
N GLY A 64 19.77 12.78 6.33
CA GLY A 64 18.61 12.92 7.21
C GLY A 64 18.50 11.81 8.25
N GLU A 65 17.70 12.10 9.28
CA GLU A 65 17.25 11.10 10.25
C GLU A 65 16.27 10.10 9.61
N TRP A 66 16.14 8.93 10.23
CA TRP A 66 15.14 7.94 9.84
C TRP A 66 13.73 8.44 10.16
N VAL A 67 12.86 8.41 9.14
CA VAL A 67 11.46 8.76 9.23
C VAL A 67 10.63 7.51 8.97
N GLN A 68 9.71 7.19 9.88
CA GLN A 68 8.86 6.01 9.75
C GLN A 68 7.56 6.34 9.00
N ILE A 69 7.20 5.47 8.05
CA ILE A 69 5.89 5.39 7.43
C ILE A 69 5.14 4.24 8.09
N VAL A 70 3.92 4.54 8.55
CA VAL A 70 3.01 3.59 9.18
C VAL A 70 1.86 3.33 8.22
N VAL A 71 1.88 2.19 7.54
CA VAL A 71 0.73 1.71 6.78
C VAL A 71 -0.31 1.20 7.79
N PRO A 72 -1.53 1.76 7.86
CA PRO A 72 -2.51 1.39 8.88
C PRO A 72 -2.94 -0.08 8.77
N ALA A 73 -3.35 -0.68 9.89
CA ALA A 73 -4.09 -1.93 9.87
C ALA A 73 -5.48 -1.72 9.25
N GLY A 74 -6.01 -2.74 8.59
CA GLY A 74 -7.31 -2.69 7.93
C GLY A 74 -7.30 -1.93 6.60
N LEU A 75 -6.14 -1.55 6.07
CA LEU A 75 -6.04 -0.95 4.74
C LEU A 75 -6.48 -1.97 3.68
N ILE A 76 -7.43 -1.58 2.83
CA ILE A 76 -7.87 -2.35 1.67
C ILE A 76 -6.87 -2.15 0.53
N ILE A 77 -6.08 -3.17 0.27
CA ILE A 77 -5.11 -3.23 -0.81
C ILE A 77 -5.74 -3.91 -2.00
N ASP A 78 -5.77 -3.18 -3.12
CA ASP A 78 -6.19 -3.70 -4.41
C ASP A 78 -4.96 -4.00 -5.26
N LEU A 79 -4.47 -5.24 -5.16
CA LEU A 79 -3.35 -5.74 -5.97
C LEU A 79 -3.65 -5.80 -7.49
N THR A 80 -4.85 -5.38 -7.93
CA THR A 80 -5.23 -5.32 -9.36
C THR A 80 -4.96 -3.98 -10.03
N SER A 81 -4.56 -2.96 -9.26
CA SER A 81 -4.25 -1.60 -9.73
C SER A 81 -3.06 -1.53 -10.69
N VAL A 82 -2.33 -2.64 -10.87
CA VAL A 82 -1.27 -2.77 -11.86
C VAL A 82 -1.86 -2.62 -13.29
N PRO A 83 -1.44 -1.59 -14.05
CA PRO A 83 -1.90 -1.38 -15.42
C PRO A 83 -1.78 -2.64 -16.27
N PRO A 84 -2.72 -2.94 -17.19
CA PRO A 84 -2.71 -4.17 -17.99
C PRO A 84 -1.37 -4.45 -18.70
N ALA A 85 -0.67 -3.41 -19.14
CA ALA A 85 0.65 -3.51 -19.77
C ALA A 85 1.74 -4.06 -18.82
N LEU A 86 1.61 -3.84 -17.51
CA LEU A 86 2.55 -4.30 -16.48
C LEU A 86 2.23 -5.71 -15.97
N ARG A 87 1.00 -6.20 -16.17
CA ARG A 87 0.55 -7.53 -15.71
C ARG A 87 1.32 -8.68 -16.35
N PHE A 88 1.91 -8.48 -17.53
CA PHE A 88 2.74 -9.48 -18.21
C PHE A 88 4.16 -9.59 -17.66
N VAL A 89 4.67 -8.54 -17.01
CA VAL A 89 6.07 -8.47 -16.52
C VAL A 89 6.14 -8.69 -15.01
N ILE A 90 5.10 -8.29 -14.30
CA ILE A 90 5.01 -8.24 -12.85
C ILE A 90 3.90 -9.20 -12.44
N GLY A 91 4.23 -10.41 -12.01
CA GLY A 91 3.26 -11.26 -11.31
C GLY A 91 2.59 -10.49 -10.16
N ARG A 92 1.29 -10.71 -9.93
CA ARG A 92 0.53 -9.97 -8.89
C ARG A 92 1.11 -10.11 -7.48
N VAL A 93 1.84 -11.20 -7.24
CA VAL A 93 2.59 -11.51 -6.02
C VAL A 93 4.02 -11.82 -6.43
N GLY A 94 4.97 -11.02 -5.97
CA GLY A 94 6.38 -11.14 -6.31
C GLY A 94 7.26 -10.47 -5.25
N PRO A 95 8.59 -10.43 -5.43
CA PRO A 95 9.54 -9.87 -4.45
C PRO A 95 9.39 -8.36 -4.22
N TRP A 96 8.44 -7.70 -4.89
CA TRP A 96 8.08 -6.29 -4.75
C TRP A 96 6.76 -6.07 -4.02
N LEU A 97 6.10 -7.11 -3.49
CA LEU A 97 4.77 -7.01 -2.86
C LEU A 97 4.77 -5.99 -1.72
N GLU A 98 5.76 -6.06 -0.84
CA GLU A 98 5.99 -5.14 0.27
C GLU A 98 6.09 -3.69 -0.22
N ALA A 99 6.86 -3.46 -1.29
CA ALA A 99 7.03 -2.15 -1.90
C ALA A 99 5.73 -1.63 -2.54
N ALA A 100 4.97 -2.51 -3.20
CA ALA A 100 3.68 -2.18 -3.80
C ALA A 100 2.65 -1.76 -2.75
N ILE A 101 2.61 -2.42 -1.59
CA ILE A 101 1.68 -2.07 -0.52
C ILE A 101 1.96 -0.69 0.07
N VAL A 102 3.23 -0.36 0.29
CA VAL A 102 3.61 0.99 0.76
C VAL A 102 3.26 2.02 -0.30
N HIS A 103 3.49 1.72 -1.59
CA HIS A 103 3.15 2.60 -2.71
C HIS A 103 1.64 2.87 -2.80
N ASP A 104 0.81 1.82 -2.77
CA ASP A 104 -0.65 1.92 -2.81
C ASP A 104 -1.19 2.77 -1.64
N TYR A 105 -0.67 2.56 -0.44
CA TYR A 105 -0.99 3.40 0.72
C TYR A 105 -0.63 4.86 0.48
N LEU A 106 0.61 5.14 0.07
CA LEU A 106 1.07 6.50 -0.24
C LEU A 106 0.34 7.13 -1.44
N TYR A 107 -0.37 6.36 -2.24
CA TYR A 107 -1.20 6.88 -3.33
C TYR A 107 -2.54 7.45 -2.84
N ILE A 108 -3.01 7.02 -1.67
CA ILE A 108 -4.30 7.43 -1.10
C ILE A 108 -4.16 8.21 0.21
N ALA A 109 -3.02 8.14 0.90
CA ALA A 109 -2.82 8.73 2.23
C ALA A 109 -3.05 10.25 2.30
N TRP A 110 -2.88 10.98 1.19
CA TRP A 110 -3.19 12.42 1.14
C TRP A 110 -4.68 12.71 1.42
N GLN A 111 -5.57 11.75 1.17
CA GLN A 111 -7.01 11.85 1.45
C GLN A 111 -7.31 11.79 2.96
N ASP A 112 -6.37 11.29 3.75
CA ASP A 112 -6.51 11.17 5.20
C ASP A 112 -5.94 12.40 5.93
N VAL A 113 -5.32 13.33 5.20
CA VAL A 113 -4.79 14.59 5.73
C VAL A 113 -5.83 15.70 5.56
N PRO A 114 -6.40 16.26 6.65
CA PRO A 114 -7.45 17.27 6.55
C PRO A 114 -7.04 18.50 5.74
N GLY A 115 -7.90 18.92 4.80
CA GLY A 115 -7.69 20.11 3.97
C GLY A 115 -6.61 19.96 2.89
N ARG A 116 -6.12 18.74 2.64
CA ARG A 116 -5.10 18.47 1.63
C ARG A 116 -5.70 17.87 0.35
N GLY A 117 -5.16 18.30 -0.79
CA GLY A 117 -5.44 17.69 -2.10
C GLY A 117 -4.23 16.90 -2.63
N PRO A 118 -4.40 16.16 -3.74
CA PRO A 118 -3.31 15.41 -4.35
C PRO A 118 -2.25 16.36 -4.90
N ARG A 119 -0.97 16.14 -4.57
CA ARG A 119 0.15 16.95 -5.06
C ARG A 119 1.10 16.12 -5.93
N PRO A 120 1.65 16.66 -7.02
CA PRO A 120 2.66 15.96 -7.82
C PRO A 120 3.89 15.50 -7.00
N ALA A 121 4.26 16.27 -5.97
CA ALA A 121 5.35 15.92 -5.06
C ALA A 121 5.05 14.67 -4.23
N ASP A 122 3.80 14.49 -3.79
CA ASP A 122 3.36 13.34 -2.98
C ASP A 122 3.41 12.05 -3.82
N ARG A 123 3.01 12.15 -5.10
CA ARG A 123 3.17 11.05 -6.06
C ARG A 123 4.64 10.71 -6.32
N ALA A 124 5.46 11.72 -6.60
CA ALA A 124 6.88 11.51 -6.86
C ALA A 124 7.59 10.87 -5.65
N PHE A 125 7.17 11.23 -4.45
CA PHE A 125 7.62 10.59 -3.21
C PHE A 125 7.18 9.13 -3.12
N ALA A 126 5.91 8.81 -3.40
CA ALA A 126 5.42 7.43 -3.43
C ALA A 126 6.22 6.56 -4.40
N ASP A 127 6.44 7.03 -5.63
CA ASP A 127 7.24 6.32 -6.65
C ASP A 127 8.70 6.11 -6.19
N ALA A 128 9.29 7.11 -5.53
CA ALA A 128 10.66 7.02 -4.99
C ALA A 128 10.77 6.03 -3.82
N ILE A 129 9.77 6.00 -2.92
CA ILE A 129 9.68 5.01 -1.84
C ILE A 129 9.56 3.60 -2.41
N MET A 130 8.75 3.38 -3.45
CA MET A 130 8.62 2.08 -4.10
C MET A 130 9.97 1.59 -4.63
N LEU A 131 10.73 2.45 -5.30
CA LEU A 131 12.07 2.12 -5.80
C LEU A 131 13.04 1.78 -4.66
N ALA A 132 13.05 2.58 -3.59
CA ALA A 132 13.90 2.35 -2.43
C ALA A 132 13.53 1.04 -1.71
N ALA A 133 12.24 0.75 -1.56
CA ALA A 133 11.73 -0.48 -0.97
C ALA A 133 12.09 -1.72 -1.81
N MET A 134 11.96 -1.65 -3.13
CA MET A 134 12.40 -2.74 -4.01
C MET A 134 13.90 -3.00 -3.91
N ARG A 135 14.73 -1.96 -3.79
CA ARG A 135 16.18 -2.11 -3.56
C ARG A 135 16.47 -2.74 -2.20
N ALA A 136 15.75 -2.34 -1.15
CA ALA A 136 15.89 -2.92 0.19
C ALA A 136 15.45 -4.39 0.25
N ALA A 137 14.54 -4.81 -0.64
CA ALA A 137 14.10 -6.20 -0.80
C ALA A 137 14.97 -7.01 -1.78
N ASP A 138 16.12 -6.48 -2.21
CA ASP A 138 17.03 -7.10 -3.19
C ASP A 138 16.34 -7.50 -4.52
N VAL A 139 15.33 -6.74 -4.94
CA VAL A 139 14.74 -6.89 -6.27
C VAL A 139 15.79 -6.53 -7.31
N ARG A 140 15.93 -7.38 -8.34
CA ARG A 140 16.89 -7.18 -9.44
C ARG A 140 16.84 -5.73 -9.97
N PRO A 141 17.97 -5.00 -10.06
CA PRO A 141 17.95 -3.56 -10.34
C PRO A 141 17.22 -3.15 -11.62
N TRP A 142 17.35 -3.93 -12.70
CA TRP A 142 16.66 -3.67 -13.96
C TRP A 142 15.14 -3.80 -13.81
N MET A 143 14.69 -4.77 -13.02
CA MET A 143 13.27 -5.01 -12.75
C MET A 143 12.70 -3.88 -11.90
N ALA A 144 13.37 -3.50 -10.80
CA ALA A 144 12.98 -2.34 -9.99
C ALA A 144 12.88 -1.05 -10.83
N THR A 145 13.80 -0.87 -11.79
CA THR A 145 13.80 0.28 -12.71
C THR A 145 12.61 0.24 -13.67
N VAL A 146 12.29 -0.92 -14.26
CA VAL A 146 11.12 -1.09 -15.13
C VAL A 146 9.83 -0.77 -14.38
N ILE A 147 9.67 -1.33 -13.17
CA ILE A 147 8.51 -1.10 -12.32
C ILE A 147 8.36 0.39 -11.99
N TYR A 148 9.45 1.03 -11.53
CA TYR A 148 9.48 2.45 -11.21
C TYR A 148 9.07 3.36 -12.38
N TRP A 149 9.63 3.13 -13.57
CA TRP A 149 9.26 3.95 -14.73
C TRP A 149 7.82 3.73 -15.15
N ALA A 150 7.33 2.51 -15.03
CA ALA A 150 5.98 2.20 -15.43
C ALA A 150 4.93 2.85 -14.49
N VAL A 151 5.14 2.87 -13.17
CA VAL A 151 4.28 3.63 -12.25
C VAL A 151 4.39 5.15 -12.48
N ARG A 152 5.58 5.65 -12.83
CA ARG A 152 5.80 7.07 -13.12
C ARG A 152 5.13 7.55 -14.41
N ILE A 153 5.01 6.69 -15.42
CA ILE A 153 4.34 7.00 -16.69
C ILE A 153 2.83 6.79 -16.58
N PHE A 154 2.40 5.63 -16.06
CA PHE A 154 0.99 5.22 -16.13
C PHE A 154 0.18 5.51 -14.86
N GLY A 155 0.83 5.69 -13.71
CA GLY A 155 0.16 5.90 -12.41
C GLY A 155 -0.46 7.29 -12.23
N GLY A 156 -0.35 8.19 -13.21
CA GLY A 156 -0.88 9.56 -13.10
C GLY A 156 -2.38 9.66 -13.20
N GLY A 157 -3.02 8.75 -13.94
CA GLY A 157 -4.47 8.76 -14.12
C GLY A 157 -5.26 8.27 -12.90
N THR A 158 -4.60 7.54 -12.00
CA THR A 158 -5.20 7.01 -10.76
C THR A 158 -4.90 7.91 -9.56
N PHE A 159 -3.71 8.52 -9.52
CA PHE A 159 -3.34 9.47 -8.47
C PHE A 159 -4.26 10.70 -8.51
N GLY A 160 -4.96 10.96 -7.40
CA GLY A 160 -5.95 12.05 -7.30
C GLY A 160 -7.40 11.62 -7.46
N ARG A 161 -7.67 10.35 -7.78
CA ARG A 161 -9.03 9.79 -7.65
C ARG A 161 -9.34 9.57 -6.19
N VAL A 162 -10.50 10.09 -5.75
CA VAL A 162 -11.01 9.82 -4.41
C VAL A 162 -11.42 8.36 -4.32
N LYS A 163 -10.92 7.64 -3.32
CA LYS A 163 -11.27 6.25 -3.05
C LYS A 163 -12.07 6.24 -1.75
N PRO A 164 -13.42 6.12 -1.76
CA PRO A 164 -14.21 6.21 -0.53
C PRO A 164 -13.99 4.99 0.39
N ASP A 165 -13.69 3.84 -0.19
CA ASP A 165 -13.48 2.58 0.52
C ASP A 165 -11.98 2.30 0.67
N ARG A 166 -11.37 2.78 1.77
CA ARG A 166 -9.91 2.63 2.00
C ARG A 166 -9.57 1.70 3.14
N TYR A 167 -10.40 1.67 4.19
CA TYR A 167 -10.12 0.97 5.42
C TYR A 167 -11.29 0.12 5.89
N VAL A 168 -10.99 -0.84 6.74
CA VAL A 168 -11.95 -1.69 7.42
C VAL A 168 -11.56 -1.84 8.87
N ASP A 169 -12.55 -1.91 9.76
CA ASP A 169 -12.30 -2.12 11.17
C ASP A 169 -12.09 -3.62 11.44
N LEU A 170 -10.84 -4.05 11.65
CA LEU A 170 -10.53 -5.45 11.93
C LEU A 170 -11.18 -5.99 13.22
N SER A 171 -11.69 -5.11 14.09
CA SER A 171 -12.46 -5.50 15.28
C SER A 171 -13.95 -5.72 15.01
N ASP A 172 -14.44 -5.43 13.80
CA ASP A 172 -15.80 -5.73 13.35
C ASP A 172 -16.09 -7.24 13.57
N PRO A 173 -17.14 -7.60 14.34
CA PRO A 173 -17.51 -8.99 14.60
C PRO A 173 -17.69 -9.82 13.32
N GLU A 174 -18.16 -9.23 12.22
CA GLU A 174 -18.31 -9.91 10.94
C GLU A 174 -16.95 -10.26 10.31
N ILE A 175 -15.96 -9.37 10.44
CA ILE A 175 -14.60 -9.62 9.97
C ILE A 175 -13.92 -10.65 10.87
N ALA A 176 -14.04 -10.49 12.18
CA ALA A 176 -13.50 -11.43 13.16
C ALA A 176 -14.04 -12.84 12.94
N ALA A 177 -15.33 -12.99 12.64
CA ALA A 177 -15.95 -14.27 12.31
C ALA A 177 -15.37 -14.91 11.03
N GLN A 178 -15.01 -14.11 10.03
CA GLN A 178 -14.39 -14.61 8.80
C GLN A 178 -12.92 -15.03 9.00
N MET A 179 -12.24 -14.49 10.02
CA MET A 179 -10.87 -14.87 10.39
C MET A 179 -10.83 -16.02 11.41
N ALA A 180 -11.93 -16.27 12.12
CA ALA A 180 -11.99 -17.29 13.15
C ALA A 180 -11.83 -18.69 12.57
N PHE A 181 -10.99 -19.50 13.22
CA PHE A 181 -10.86 -20.92 12.91
C PHE A 181 -12.11 -21.65 13.40
N MET A 182 -12.97 -22.10 12.49
CA MET A 182 -14.02 -23.07 12.82
C MET A 182 -13.39 -24.46 12.89
N GLN A 183 -13.36 -25.04 14.08
CA GLN A 183 -13.11 -26.49 14.20
C GLN A 183 -14.25 -27.24 13.48
N PRO A 184 -13.95 -28.29 12.69
CA PRO A 184 -14.99 -29.14 12.14
C PRO A 184 -15.82 -29.71 13.30
N ARG A 185 -17.16 -29.62 13.19
CA ARG A 185 -18.03 -30.37 14.10
C ARG A 185 -17.77 -31.85 13.85
N VAL A 186 -17.23 -32.54 14.85
CA VAL A 186 -17.05 -33.99 14.88
C VAL A 186 -18.41 -34.65 15.08
#